data_AF-A0A7Z9ERZ2-F1
#
_entry.id   AF-A0A7Z9ERZ2-F1
#
_cell.length_a   1.000
_cell.length_b   1.000
_cell.length_c   1.000
_cell.angle_alpha   90.00
_cell.angle_beta   90.00
_cell.angle_gamma   90.00
#
_symmetry.space_group_name_H-M   'P 1'
#
loop_
_entity.id
_entity.type
_entity.pdbx_description
1 polymer ?
#
loop_
_entity_poly.entity_id
_entity_poly.type
_entity_poly.pdbx_seq_one_letter_code
_entity_poly.pdbx_strand_id
1 'polypeptide(L)'
;MSRLTLDGDDPYEVVSYFVTDQQNVVIQSGTSQRLHLNDHATGGVLHLGTAPQGRFKYIDGEFEPHAPDVSYDLARRGGYPPIEEQLDMLWHAMDQGAMPKAEPFYTTLQRVKQQHPKT
;
A
#
# COMPACT_ATOMS: atom_id res chain seq x y z
N MET A 1 -10.50 43.54 -26.61
CA MET A 1 -10.80 42.83 -25.34
C MET A 1 -10.84 41.35 -25.65
N SER A 2 -9.75 40.63 -25.42
CA SER A 2 -9.68 39.18 -25.66
C SER A 2 -10.00 38.45 -24.37
N ARG A 3 -11.14 37.75 -24.34
CA ARG A 3 -11.44 36.72 -23.34
C ARG A 3 -10.74 35.44 -23.79
N LEU A 4 -9.67 35.05 -23.09
CA LEU A 4 -9.09 33.72 -23.17
C LEU A 4 -9.96 32.78 -22.31
N THR A 5 -10.82 32.01 -22.96
CA THR A 5 -11.50 30.87 -22.34
C THR A 5 -10.53 29.69 -22.30
N LEU A 6 -10.33 29.14 -21.10
CA LEU A 6 -9.58 27.92 -20.82
C LEU A 6 -10.34 26.70 -21.35
N ASP A 7 -10.32 26.49 -22.67
CA ASP A 7 -10.77 25.25 -23.33
C ASP A 7 -9.57 24.68 -24.08
N GLY A 8 -9.04 23.50 -23.70
CA GLY A 8 -7.82 23.02 -24.36
C GLY A 8 -7.34 21.59 -24.15
N ASP A 9 -7.86 20.80 -23.21
CA ASP A 9 -7.32 19.46 -22.97
C ASP A 9 -8.29 18.37 -23.44
N ASP A 10 -7.88 17.53 -24.40
CA ASP A 10 -8.67 16.42 -24.96
C ASP A 10 -8.88 15.34 -23.87
N PRO A 11 -10.14 15.04 -23.46
CA PRO A 11 -10.41 14.10 -22.38
C PRO A 11 -9.97 12.65 -22.70
N TYR A 12 -9.80 12.30 -23.98
CA TYR A 12 -9.35 10.99 -24.41
C TYR A 12 -7.84 10.89 -24.62
N GLU A 13 -7.12 12.00 -24.45
CA GLU A 13 -5.66 12.01 -24.51
C GLU A 13 -5.09 11.08 -23.44
N VAL A 14 -4.16 10.21 -23.84
CA VAL A 14 -3.41 9.37 -22.92
C VAL A 14 -2.23 10.15 -22.40
N VAL A 15 -2.22 10.41 -21.10
CA VAL A 15 -1.17 11.16 -20.42
C VAL A 15 -0.46 10.28 -19.40
N SER A 16 0.81 10.60 -19.14
CA SER A 16 1.54 10.01 -18.02
C SER A 16 1.12 10.69 -16.71
N TYR A 17 1.01 9.91 -15.65
CA TYR A 17 0.68 10.40 -14.32
C TYR A 17 1.46 9.64 -13.25
N PHE A 18 1.50 10.24 -12.07
CA PHE A 18 1.90 9.55 -10.85
C PHE A 18 1.09 10.07 -9.66
N VAL A 19 1.08 9.29 -8.58
CA VAL A 19 0.31 9.58 -7.36
C VAL A 19 1.26 9.53 -6.18
N THR A 20 1.15 10.51 -5.28
CA THR A 20 1.93 10.58 -4.05
C THR A 20 1.06 10.39 -2.81
N ASP A 21 1.59 9.81 -1.75
CA ASP A 21 0.94 9.76 -0.44
C ASP A 21 1.07 11.09 0.34
N GLN A 22 0.64 11.11 1.61
CA GLN A 22 0.75 12.27 2.50
C GLN A 22 2.19 12.64 2.88
N GLN A 23 3.15 11.74 2.65
CA GLN A 23 4.58 11.93 2.89
C GLN A 23 5.33 12.27 1.59
N ASN A 24 4.59 12.59 0.52
CA ASN A 24 5.06 12.89 -0.82
C ASN A 24 5.76 11.71 -1.53
N VAL A 25 5.64 10.48 -1.02
CA VAL A 25 6.26 9.30 -1.64
C VAL A 25 5.43 8.89 -2.86
N VAL A 26 6.08 8.65 -3.98
CA VAL A 26 5.44 8.13 -5.20
C VAL A 26 4.97 6.69 -4.93
N ILE A 27 3.66 6.48 -4.96
CA ILE A 27 3.01 5.19 -4.68
C ILE A 27 2.46 4.52 -5.94
N GLN A 28 2.23 5.28 -7.00
CA GLN A 28 1.73 4.79 -8.27
C GLN A 28 2.23 5.67 -9.41
N SER A 29 2.50 5.09 -10.57
CA SER A 29 2.80 5.81 -11.80
C SER A 29 2.35 4.99 -13.01
N GLY A 30 1.91 5.65 -14.06
CA GLY A 30 1.49 4.98 -15.28
C GLY A 30 0.99 5.95 -16.33
N THR A 31 0.28 5.40 -17.32
CA THR A 31 -0.41 6.18 -18.36
C THR A 31 -1.91 5.92 -18.27
N SER A 32 -2.73 6.96 -18.36
CA SER A 32 -4.19 6.84 -18.39
C SER A 32 -4.80 7.93 -19.28
N GLN A 33 -6.04 7.70 -19.72
CA GLN A 33 -6.80 8.75 -20.38
C GLN A 33 -7.12 9.85 -19.37
N ARG A 34 -7.07 11.11 -19.80
CA ARG A 34 -7.34 12.26 -18.91
C ARG A 34 -8.66 12.14 -18.15
N LEU A 35 -9.69 11.61 -18.80
CA LEU A 35 -11.01 11.37 -18.19
C LEU A 35 -10.96 10.43 -16.97
N HIS A 36 -10.05 9.45 -16.95
CA HIS A 36 -9.95 8.41 -15.90
C HIS A 36 -8.86 8.70 -14.87
N LEU A 37 -8.20 9.86 -14.92
CA LEU A 37 -7.10 10.18 -14.00
C LEU A 37 -7.54 10.23 -12.53
N ASN A 38 -8.74 10.73 -12.27
CA ASN A 38 -9.27 10.87 -10.90
C ASN A 38 -9.53 9.51 -10.25
N ASP A 39 -9.78 8.45 -11.04
CA ASP A 39 -9.98 7.09 -10.51
C ASP A 39 -8.70 6.57 -9.84
N HIS A 40 -7.54 7.04 -10.31
CA HIS A 40 -6.22 6.66 -9.82
C HIS A 40 -5.76 7.49 -8.61
N ALA A 41 -6.43 8.60 -8.28
CA ALA A 41 -6.05 9.47 -7.15
C ALA A 41 -6.54 8.94 -5.78
N THR A 42 -7.14 7.75 -5.74
CA THR A 42 -7.75 7.19 -4.52
C THR A 42 -6.67 6.93 -3.47
N GLY A 43 -6.58 7.80 -2.46
CA GLY A 43 -5.61 7.69 -1.37
C GLY A 43 -4.33 8.51 -1.52
N GLY A 44 -4.26 9.43 -2.49
CA GLY A 44 -3.09 10.28 -2.69
C GLY A 44 -3.35 11.55 -3.48
N VAL A 45 -2.28 12.25 -3.82
CA VAL A 45 -2.28 13.44 -4.68
C VAL A 45 -1.83 13.04 -6.08
N LEU A 46 -2.67 13.34 -7.07
CA LEU A 46 -2.38 13.07 -8.47
C LEU A 46 -1.52 14.18 -9.08
N HIS A 47 -0.50 13.78 -9.83
CA HIS A 47 0.37 14.66 -10.59
C HIS A 47 0.44 14.21 -12.06
N LEU A 48 0.47 15.16 -12.98
CA LEU A 48 0.70 14.90 -14.39
C LEU A 48 2.20 14.83 -14.67
N GLY A 49 2.62 13.83 -15.43
CA GLY A 49 4.02 13.62 -15.80
C GLY A 49 4.51 12.20 -15.52
N THR A 50 5.79 11.97 -15.79
CA THR A 50 6.43 10.66 -15.64
C THR A 50 7.30 10.65 -14.39
N ALA A 51 6.98 9.76 -13.43
CA ALA A 51 7.87 9.53 -12.30
C ALA A 51 9.08 8.67 -12.72
N PRO A 52 10.29 8.92 -12.19
CA PRO A 52 11.44 8.04 -12.37
C PRO A 52 11.16 6.65 -11.82
N GLN A 53 11.80 5.64 -12.41
CA GLN A 53 11.73 4.27 -11.90
C GLN A 53 12.51 4.16 -10.59
N GLY A 54 11.85 3.71 -9.53
CA GLY A 54 12.45 3.52 -8.21
C GLY A 54 11.57 4.07 -7.10
N ARG A 55 12.18 4.37 -5.95
CA ARG A 55 11.49 4.98 -4.81
C ARG A 55 11.91 6.43 -4.69
N PHE A 56 10.95 7.33 -4.84
CA PHE A 56 11.18 8.76 -4.83
C PHE A 56 10.11 9.46 -4.01
N LYS A 57 10.48 10.60 -3.43
CA LYS A 57 9.53 11.63 -2.99
C LYS A 57 9.44 12.70 -4.07
N TYR A 58 8.25 13.26 -4.24
CA TYR A 58 8.03 14.39 -5.14
C TYR A 58 7.80 15.64 -4.32
N ILE A 59 8.79 16.53 -4.28
CA ILE A 59 8.81 17.71 -3.42
C ILE A 59 9.13 18.91 -4.30
N ASP A 60 8.28 19.93 -4.27
CA ASP A 60 8.46 21.20 -4.98
C ASP A 60 8.78 21.07 -6.50
N GLY A 61 8.23 20.03 -7.15
CA GLY A 61 8.44 19.79 -8.58
C GLY A 61 9.61 18.86 -8.91
N GLU A 62 10.38 18.43 -7.90
CA GLU A 62 11.58 17.62 -8.06
C GLU A 62 11.41 16.22 -7.45
N PHE A 63 12.11 15.25 -8.04
CA PHE A 63 12.15 13.87 -7.52
C PHE A 63 13.38 13.66 -6.64
N GLU A 64 13.16 13.50 -5.35
CA GLU A 64 14.21 13.18 -4.40
C GLU A 64 14.27 11.66 -4.18
N PRO A 65 15.44 11.02 -4.33
CA PRO A 65 15.61 9.61 -4.00
C PRO A 65 15.12 9.31 -2.59
N HIS A 66 14.11 8.45 -2.49
CA HIS A 66 13.60 8.00 -1.22
C HIS A 66 14.13 6.60 -0.97
N ALA A 67 15.19 6.51 -0.18
CA ALA A 67 15.40 5.30 0.60
C ALA A 67 14.34 5.33 1.72
N PRO A 68 13.32 4.45 1.73
CA PRO A 68 12.61 4.24 2.97
C PRO A 68 13.63 3.89 4.02
N ASP A 69 13.39 4.32 5.25
CA ASP A 69 14.30 4.03 6.36
C ASP A 69 14.42 2.51 6.45
N VAL A 70 15.49 1.99 5.83
CA VAL A 70 15.71 0.55 5.66
C VAL A 70 15.75 -0.09 7.06
N SER A 71 16.12 0.70 8.07
CA SER A 71 16.07 0.38 9.49
C SER A 71 14.68 -0.07 9.97
N TYR A 72 13.59 0.64 9.65
CA TYR A 72 12.28 0.31 10.23
C TYR A 72 11.72 -1.00 9.69
N ASP A 73 11.73 -1.16 8.36
CA ASP A 73 11.16 -2.35 7.71
C ASP A 73 12.07 -3.59 7.85
N LEU A 74 13.40 -3.44 7.82
CA LEU A 74 14.31 -4.57 8.06
C LEU A 74 14.32 -4.98 9.53
N ALA A 75 14.31 -4.04 10.48
CA ALA A 75 14.29 -4.38 11.90
C ALA A 75 13.01 -5.12 12.28
N ARG A 76 11.85 -4.71 11.76
CA ARG A 76 10.60 -5.43 11.98
C ARG A 76 10.60 -6.79 11.30
N ARG A 77 11.10 -6.89 10.07
CA ARG A 77 11.20 -8.16 9.35
C ARG A 77 12.10 -9.17 10.07
N GLY A 78 13.21 -8.72 10.65
CA GLY A 78 14.09 -9.58 11.46
C GLY A 78 13.59 -9.83 12.88
N GLY A 79 12.73 -8.95 13.41
CA GLY A 79 12.18 -9.06 14.76
C GLY A 79 10.89 -9.87 14.86
N TYR A 80 10.18 -10.11 13.75
CA TYR A 80 9.01 -10.98 13.78
C TYR A 80 9.43 -12.44 14.01
N PRO A 81 8.72 -13.16 14.91
CA PRO A 81 8.92 -14.59 15.01
C PRO A 81 8.46 -15.29 13.71
N PRO A 82 8.80 -16.57 13.50
CA PRO A 82 8.32 -17.32 12.36
C PRO A 82 6.79 -17.23 12.21
N ILE A 83 6.29 -17.27 10.97
CA ILE A 83 4.87 -17.05 10.68
C ILE A 83 3.97 -18.05 11.42
N GLU A 84 4.43 -19.28 11.59
CA GLU A 84 3.77 -20.33 12.36
C GLU A 84 3.60 -19.96 13.84
N GLU A 85 4.59 -19.31 14.45
CA GLU A 85 4.53 -18.87 15.85
C GLU A 85 3.60 -17.66 15.99
N GLN A 86 3.64 -16.72 15.03
CA GLN A 86 2.69 -15.61 14.99
C GLN A 86 1.24 -16.09 14.91
N LEU A 87 0.97 -17.08 14.06
CA LEU A 87 -0.35 -17.69 13.92
C LEU A 87 -0.73 -18.53 15.17
N ASP A 88 0.25 -19.17 15.82
CA ASP A 88 0.04 -19.89 17.09
C ASP A 88 -0.37 -18.94 18.22
N MET A 89 0.32 -17.79 18.34
CA MET A 89 -0.01 -16.73 19.29
C MET A 89 -1.43 -16.21 19.07
N LEU A 90 -1.80 -15.94 17.80
CA LEU A 90 -3.13 -15.49 17.46
C LEU A 90 -4.20 -16.53 17.83
N TRP A 91 -3.93 -17.80 17.53
CA TRP A 91 -4.83 -18.90 17.88
C TRP A 91 -5.01 -19.02 19.40
N HIS A 92 -3.93 -18.94 20.18
CA HIS A 92 -3.99 -18.99 21.64
C HIS A 92 -4.76 -17.82 22.24
N ALA A 93 -4.64 -16.61 21.70
CA ALA A 93 -5.44 -15.46 22.14
C ALA A 93 -6.95 -15.70 21.96
N MET A 94 -7.36 -16.32 20.85
CA MET A 94 -8.74 -16.75 20.63
C MET A 94 -9.16 -17.89 21.56
N ASP A 95 -8.28 -18.86 21.80
CA ASP A 95 -8.58 -20.03 22.63
C ASP A 95 -8.78 -19.65 24.10
N GLN A 96 -7.96 -18.71 24.60
CA GLN A 96 -8.01 -18.17 25.96
C GLN A 96 -9.12 -17.12 26.16
N GLY A 97 -9.84 -16.75 25.09
CA GLY A 97 -10.92 -15.76 25.15
C GLY A 97 -10.44 -14.31 25.25
N ALA A 98 -9.17 -14.02 24.96
CA ALA A 98 -8.66 -12.64 24.87
C ALA A 98 -9.22 -11.89 23.65
N MET A 99 -9.71 -12.61 22.64
CA MET A 99 -10.45 -12.05 21.50
C MET A 99 -11.49 -13.06 20.97
N PRO A 100 -12.49 -12.60 20.19
CA PRO A 100 -13.47 -13.48 19.57
C PRO A 100 -12.82 -14.50 18.64
N LYS A 101 -13.36 -15.72 18.62
CA LYS A 101 -12.93 -16.80 17.72
C LYS A 101 -13.31 -16.45 16.28
N ALA A 102 -12.31 -16.34 15.41
CA ALA A 102 -12.51 -16.15 13.99
C ALA A 102 -12.73 -17.50 13.30
N GLU A 103 -13.96 -17.78 12.89
CA GLU A 103 -14.27 -18.99 12.12
C GLU A 103 -14.15 -18.74 10.60
N PRO A 104 -13.70 -19.72 9.79
CA PRO A 104 -13.33 -21.09 10.17
C PRO A 104 -11.86 -21.24 10.60
N PHE A 105 -11.12 -20.14 10.74
CA PHE A 105 -9.68 -20.16 11.04
C PHE A 105 -9.38 -20.89 12.35
N TYR A 106 -10.10 -20.56 13.42
CA TYR A 106 -9.92 -21.14 14.74
C TYR A 106 -10.19 -22.65 14.74
N THR A 107 -11.35 -23.11 14.25
CA THR A 107 -11.69 -24.54 14.21
C THR A 107 -10.78 -25.35 13.30
N THR A 108 -10.29 -24.76 12.20
CA THR A 108 -9.34 -25.42 11.29
C THR A 108 -8.03 -25.74 12.01
N LEU A 109 -7.45 -24.76 12.70
CA LEU A 109 -6.20 -24.96 13.45
C LEU A 109 -6.40 -25.80 14.71
N GLN A 110 -7.55 -25.67 15.37
CA GLN A 110 -7.88 -26.48 16.54
C GLN A 110 -7.88 -27.98 16.19
N ARG A 111 -8.45 -28.37 15.05
CA ARG A 111 -8.46 -29.77 14.60
C ARG A 111 -7.04 -30.31 14.40
N VAL A 112 -6.17 -29.53 13.76
CA VAL A 112 -4.76 -29.92 13.54
C VAL A 112 -4.04 -30.11 14.88
N LYS A 113 -4.22 -29.19 15.84
CA LYS A 113 -3.61 -29.29 17.18
C LYS A 113 -4.12 -30.47 17.98
N GLN A 114 -5.40 -30.82 17.86
CA GLN A 114 -5.97 -32.01 18.49
C GLN A 114 -5.44 -33.31 17.88
N GLN A 115 -5.18 -33.33 16.56
CA GLN A 115 -4.59 -34.47 15.87
C GLN A 115 -3.10 -34.67 16.20
N HIS A 116 -2.39 -33.59 16.51
CA HIS A 116 -0.96 -33.59 16.81
C HIS A 116 -0.68 -32.86 18.14
N PRO A 117 -1.00 -33.48 19.31
CA PRO A 117 -0.76 -32.85 20.59
C PRO A 117 0.74 -32.64 20.83
N LYS A 118 1.14 -31.43 21.27
CA LYS A 118 2.50 -31.17 21.75
C LYS A 118 2.72 -31.99 23.03
N THR A 119 3.73 -32.86 23.05
CA THR A 119 4.21 -33.59 24.25
C THR A 119 4.91 -32.70 25.23
#